data_AF-A0A9P5PBI6-F1
#
_entry.id   AF-A0A9P5PBI6-F1
#
_cell.length_a   1.000
_cell.length_b   1.000
_cell.length_c   1.000
_cell.angle_alpha   90.00
_cell.angle_beta   90.00
_cell.angle_gamma   90.00
#
_symmetry.space_group_name_H-M   'P 1'
#
loop_
_entity.id
_entity.type
_entity.pdbx_description
1 polymer ?
#
loop_
_entity_poly.entity_id
_entity_poly.type
_entity_poly.pdbx_seq_one_letter_code
_entity_poly.pdbx_strand_id
1 'polypeptide(L)'
;MSTKRMGPGSRWDTMDDYFGDHNWRKTMSMVSLLLVQGMSEGIKTSIVNEWLKMVLEWEEDQTKPNPLVTTIRPLTYQKVRLDLAKKDEQRARDTPRLVDMAISPLQLIVRGLELEEQQ
;
A
#
# COMPACT_ATOMS: atom_id res chain seq x y z
N MET A 1 11.92 38.56 16.37
CA MET A 1 11.21 39.23 17.49
C MET A 1 11.70 38.63 18.81
N SER A 2 11.87 39.41 19.88
CA SER A 2 12.35 38.90 21.18
C SER A 2 11.17 38.70 22.13
N THR A 3 10.87 37.44 22.47
CA THR A 3 9.80 37.06 23.41
C THR A 3 10.08 37.49 24.85
N LYS A 4 11.31 37.93 25.14
CA LYS A 4 11.77 38.34 26.48
C LYS A 4 11.09 39.61 27.01
N ARG A 5 10.54 40.45 26.12
CA ARG A 5 9.84 41.71 26.48
C ARG A 5 8.32 41.66 26.25
N MET A 6 7.79 40.50 25.89
CA MET A 6 6.37 40.32 25.60
C MET A 6 5.58 40.03 26.87
N GLY A 7 4.35 40.54 26.94
CA GLY A 7 3.42 40.19 28.01
C GLY A 7 3.03 38.70 27.92
N PRO A 8 2.49 38.10 29.00
CA PRO A 8 2.20 36.67 29.05
C PRO A 8 1.36 36.22 27.85
N GLY A 9 0.20 36.85 27.60
CA GLY A 9 -0.67 36.51 26.47
C GLY A 9 -0.02 36.68 25.10
N SER A 10 0.57 37.86 24.83
CA SER A 10 1.18 38.13 23.51
C SER A 10 2.39 37.23 23.22
N ARG A 11 3.08 36.76 24.27
CA ARG A 11 4.17 35.78 24.14
C ARG A 11 3.63 34.42 23.72
N TRP A 12 2.53 33.97 24.32
CA TRP A 12 1.88 32.71 23.95
C TRP A 12 1.40 32.75 22.50
N ASP A 13 0.69 33.80 22.10
CA ASP A 13 0.19 33.95 20.72
C ASP A 13 1.33 33.94 19.70
N THR A 14 2.40 34.69 19.96
CA THR A 14 3.58 34.73 19.06
C THR A 14 4.25 33.36 18.93
N MET A 15 4.31 32.58 20.02
CA MET A 15 4.87 31.23 19.98
C MET A 15 3.95 30.26 19.22
N ASP A 16 2.64 30.35 19.45
CA ASP A 16 1.66 29.48 18.81
C ASP A 16 1.59 29.72 17.29
N ASP A 17 1.59 30.98 16.85
CA ASP A 17 1.65 31.34 15.43
C ASP A 17 2.92 30.79 14.76
N TYR A 18 4.07 30.93 15.44
CA TYR A 18 5.35 30.47 14.89
C TYR A 18 5.43 28.94 14.79
N PHE A 19 4.99 28.23 15.83
CA PHE A 19 4.95 26.77 15.82
C PHE A 19 3.88 26.24 14.87
N GLY A 20 2.73 26.90 14.79
CA GLY A 20 1.64 26.61 13.86
C GLY A 20 2.09 26.70 12.41
N ASP A 21 2.72 27.81 12.01
CA ASP A 21 3.27 27.97 10.66
C ASP A 21 4.39 26.95 10.36
N HIS A 22 5.27 26.68 11.33
CA HIS A 22 6.32 25.67 11.17
C HIS A 22 5.75 24.26 10.99
N ASN A 23 4.73 23.90 11.77
CA ASN A 23 4.04 22.61 11.67
C ASN A 23 3.25 22.49 10.35
N TRP A 24 2.58 23.55 9.93
CA TRP A 24 1.91 23.61 8.63
C TRP A 24 2.87 23.35 7.48
N ARG A 25 4.01 24.06 7.46
CA ARG A 25 5.04 23.88 6.42
C ARG A 25 5.62 22.46 6.42
N LYS A 26 5.86 21.86 7.59
CA LYS A 26 6.28 20.45 7.69
C LYS A 26 5.24 19.50 7.12
N THR A 27 3.98 19.69 7.50
CA THR A 27 2.87 18.84 7.06
C THR A 27 2.72 18.89 5.54
N MET A 28 2.71 20.10 4.95
CA MET A 28 2.63 20.26 3.50
C MET A 28 3.85 19.67 2.76
N SER A 29 5.05 19.81 3.34
CA SER A 29 6.27 19.22 2.78
C SER A 29 6.24 17.69 2.79
N MET A 30 5.79 17.08 3.90
CA MET A 30 5.62 15.62 4.00
C MET A 30 4.58 15.10 3.03
N VAL A 31 3.44 15.80 2.89
CA VAL A 31 2.40 15.46 1.91
C VAL A 31 2.96 15.52 0.48
N SER A 32 3.74 16.54 0.15
CA SER A 32 4.39 16.66 -1.16
C SER A 32 5.37 15.50 -1.42
N LEU A 33 6.25 15.19 -0.46
CA LEU A 33 7.20 14.07 -0.57
C LEU A 33 6.49 12.72 -0.71
N LEU A 34 5.47 12.47 0.10
CA LEU A 34 4.78 11.17 0.15
C LEU A 34 3.83 10.96 -1.04
N LEU A 35 3.08 11.99 -1.46
CA LEU A 35 2.12 11.87 -2.56
C LEU A 35 2.79 11.95 -3.94
N VAL A 36 3.82 12.80 -4.12
CA VAL A 36 4.37 13.09 -5.45
C VAL A 36 5.55 12.18 -5.80
N GLN A 37 6.38 11.79 -4.84
CA GLN A 37 7.57 10.96 -5.13
C GLN A 37 7.36 9.50 -4.75
N GLY A 38 6.83 9.22 -3.56
CA GLY A 38 6.71 7.84 -3.06
C GLY A 38 5.65 7.00 -3.77
N MET A 39 4.55 7.61 -4.22
CA MET A 39 3.41 6.87 -4.77
C MET A 39 3.58 6.52 -6.25
N SER A 40 4.33 7.30 -7.03
CA SER A 40 4.52 7.06 -8.46
C SER A 40 5.76 6.22 -8.79
N GLU A 41 6.83 6.26 -7.98
CA GLU A 41 8.07 5.52 -8.27
C GLU A 41 7.90 3.99 -8.15
N GLY A 42 6.95 3.53 -7.34
CA GLY A 42 6.66 2.10 -7.17
C GLY A 42 5.66 1.53 -8.17
N ILE A 43 4.95 2.37 -8.92
CA ILE A 43 3.89 1.95 -9.83
C ILE A 43 4.43 1.96 -11.26
N LYS A 44 4.37 0.81 -11.93
CA LYS A 44 4.75 0.72 -13.34
C LYS A 44 3.93 1.72 -14.16
N THR A 45 4.61 2.55 -14.94
CA THR A 45 3.98 3.55 -15.82
C THR A 45 2.97 2.93 -16.77
N SER A 46 3.15 1.67 -17.19
CA SER A 46 2.18 0.93 -18.00
C SER A 46 0.82 0.76 -17.31
N ILE A 47 0.81 0.50 -16.00
CA ILE A 47 -0.42 0.33 -15.21
C ILE A 47 -1.14 1.67 -15.09
N VAL A 48 -0.40 2.76 -14.87
CA VAL A 48 -0.96 4.12 -14.81
C VAL A 48 -1.64 4.48 -16.13
N ASN A 49 -0.98 4.18 -17.26
CA ASN A 49 -1.53 4.48 -18.59
C ASN A 49 -2.78 3.64 -18.91
N GLU A 50 -2.78 2.35 -18.56
CA GLU A 50 -3.93 1.47 -18.74
C GLU A 50 -5.12 1.95 -17.90
N TRP A 51 -4.87 2.31 -16.64
CA TRP A 51 -5.91 2.85 -15.76
C TRP A 51 -6.45 4.20 -16.22
N LEU A 52 -5.58 5.12 -16.64
CA LEU A 52 -5.96 6.40 -17.21
C LEU A 52 -6.87 6.23 -18.43
N LYS A 53 -6.54 5.28 -19.32
CA LYS A 53 -7.36 4.96 -20.49
C LYS A 53 -8.76 4.49 -20.09
N MET A 54 -8.87 3.60 -19.10
CA MET A 54 -10.17 3.14 -18.60
C MET A 54 -11.01 4.28 -18.03
N VAL A 55 -10.39 5.23 -17.31
CA VAL A 55 -11.07 6.41 -16.76
C VAL A 55 -11.60 7.29 -17.90
N LEU A 56 -10.76 7.63 -18.88
CA LEU A 56 -11.16 8.47 -20.01
C LEU A 56 -12.30 7.83 -20.82
N GLU A 57 -12.20 6.52 -21.08
CA GLU A 57 -13.23 5.78 -21.81
C GLU A 57 -14.58 5.78 -21.07
N TRP A 58 -14.56 5.71 -19.73
CA TRP A 58 -15.74 5.76 -18.88
C TRP A 58 -16.31 7.18 -18.72
N GLU A 59 -15.46 8.20 -18.65
CA GLU A 59 -15.88 9.60 -18.62
C GLU A 59 -16.56 10.01 -19.93
N GLU A 60 -16.09 9.49 -21.07
CA GLU A 60 -16.70 9.69 -22.38
C GLU A 60 -18.01 8.88 -22.53
N ASP A 61 -18.05 7.67 -21.98
CA ASP A 61 -19.19 6.76 -22.09
C ASP A 61 -19.47 6.03 -20.76
N GLN A 62 -20.46 6.54 -20.03
CA GLN A 62 -20.85 6.00 -18.72
C GLN A 62 -21.48 4.60 -18.78
N THR A 63 -21.71 4.04 -19.97
CA THR A 63 -22.15 2.64 -20.12
C THR A 63 -21.00 1.63 -19.97
N LYS A 64 -19.75 2.11 -20.07
CA LYS A 64 -18.54 1.30 -19.88
C LYS A 64 -18.31 0.98 -18.38
N PRO A 65 -17.52 -0.06 -18.07
CA PRO A 65 -17.23 -0.41 -16.68
C PRO A 65 -16.51 0.73 -15.96
N ASN A 66 -17.08 1.17 -14.82
CA ASN A 66 -16.52 2.25 -14.01
C ASN A 66 -15.26 1.78 -13.25
N PRO A 67 -14.07 2.32 -13.56
CA PRO A 67 -12.82 1.92 -12.92
C PRO A 67 -12.67 2.42 -11.46
N LEU A 68 -13.55 3.32 -11.00
CA LEU A 68 -13.58 3.83 -9.63
C LEU A 68 -14.32 2.91 -8.67
N VAL A 69 -15.12 1.97 -9.20
CA VAL A 69 -15.78 0.96 -8.37
C VAL A 69 -14.77 -0.12 -8.00
N THR A 70 -14.62 -0.37 -6.70
CA THR A 70 -13.72 -1.41 -6.22
C THR A 70 -14.24 -2.79 -6.65
N THR A 71 -13.63 -3.37 -7.68
CA THR A 71 -13.79 -4.79 -8.00
C THR A 71 -13.06 -5.64 -6.98
N ILE A 72 -13.72 -5.96 -5.88
CA ILE A 72 -13.24 -6.98 -4.95
C ILE A 72 -13.33 -8.31 -5.68
N ARG A 73 -12.18 -8.90 -6.03
CA ARG A 73 -12.16 -10.32 -6.41
C ARG A 73 -12.32 -11.11 -5.12
N PRO A 74 -13.40 -11.88 -4.91
CA PRO A 74 -13.48 -12.76 -3.76
C PRO A 74 -12.38 -13.81 -3.89
N LEU A 75 -11.27 -13.56 -3.21
CA LEU A 75 -10.14 -14.46 -3.14
C LEU A 75 -10.40 -15.37 -1.95
N THR A 76 -10.97 -16.56 -2.21
CA THR A 76 -11.18 -17.52 -1.14
C THR A 76 -9.86 -18.13 -0.73
N TYR A 77 -9.69 -18.37 0.57
CA TYR A 77 -8.52 -19.06 1.12
C TYR A 77 -8.21 -20.37 0.36
N GLN A 78 -9.25 -21.14 0.02
CA GLN A 78 -9.10 -22.38 -0.76
C GLN A 78 -8.51 -22.15 -2.15
N LYS A 79 -8.88 -21.07 -2.83
CA LYS A 79 -8.35 -20.74 -4.17
C LYS A 79 -6.88 -20.34 -4.09
N VAL A 80 -6.50 -19.56 -3.07
CA VAL A 80 -5.09 -19.21 -2.81
C VAL A 80 -4.28 -20.45 -2.49
N ARG A 81 -4.77 -21.31 -1.60
CA ARG A 81 -4.11 -22.56 -1.21
C ARG A 81 -3.93 -23.50 -2.40
N LEU A 82 -4.92 -23.60 -3.28
CA LEU A 82 -4.84 -24.41 -4.50
C LEU A 82 -3.80 -23.86 -5.48
N ASP A 83 -3.77 -22.53 -5.70
CA ASP A 83 -2.78 -21.89 -6.57
C ASP A 83 -1.35 -22.09 -6.05
N LEU A 84 -1.16 -21.94 -4.75
CA LEU A 84 0.11 -22.16 -4.08
C LEU A 84 0.57 -23.63 -4.18
N ALA A 85 -0.33 -24.60 -3.98
CA ALA A 85 -0.01 -26.02 -4.14
C ALA A 85 0.44 -26.36 -5.57
N LYS A 86 -0.23 -25.81 -6.59
CA LYS A 86 0.17 -26.00 -8.00
C LYS A 86 1.56 -25.44 -8.29
N LYS A 87 1.88 -24.26 -7.76
CA LYS A 87 3.20 -23.64 -7.92
C LYS A 87 4.31 -24.47 -7.26
N ASP A 88 4.01 -25.06 -6.12
CA ASP A 88 4.93 -25.97 -5.42
C ASP A 88 5.19 -27.26 -6.20
N GLU A 89 4.15 -27.87 -6.78
CA GLU A 89 4.29 -29.02 -7.66
C GLU A 89 5.14 -28.71 -8.89
N GLN A 90 4.92 -27.55 -9.52
CA GLN A 90 5.73 -27.08 -10.65
C GLN A 90 7.20 -26.90 -10.23
N ARG A 91 7.46 -26.21 -9.12
CA ARG A 91 8.83 -26.01 -8.61
C ARG A 91 9.53 -27.32 -8.27
N ALA A 92 8.81 -28.31 -7.75
CA ALA A 92 9.36 -29.64 -7.47
C ALA A 92 9.75 -30.40 -8.75
N ARG A 93 9.09 -30.13 -9.89
CA ARG A 93 9.47 -30.68 -11.20
C ARG A 93 10.68 -29.95 -11.79
N ASP A 94 10.72 -28.64 -11.64
CA ASP A 94 11.73 -27.78 -12.30
C ASP A 94 13.06 -27.73 -11.54
N THR A 95 13.06 -27.95 -10.23
CA THR A 95 14.27 -27.83 -9.39
C THR A 95 14.41 -29.06 -8.47
N PRO A 96 15.50 -29.82 -8.56
CA PRO A 96 15.79 -30.89 -7.61
C PRO A 96 15.88 -30.32 -6.20
N ARG A 97 15.13 -30.91 -5.25
CA ARG A 97 15.18 -30.47 -3.85
C ARG A 97 16.57 -30.73 -3.27
N LEU A 98 17.17 -29.71 -2.65
CA LEU A 98 18.46 -29.81 -1.95
C LEU A 98 18.35 -30.54 -0.60
N VAL A 99 17.14 -30.61 -0.02
CA VAL A 99 16.86 -31.27 1.26
C VAL A 99 15.58 -32.09 1.12
N ASP A 100 15.64 -33.35 1.54
CA ASP A 100 14.47 -34.24 1.59
C ASP A 100 13.60 -33.87 2.81
N MET A 101 12.86 -32.77 2.65
CA MET A 101 11.90 -32.30 3.64
C MET A 101 10.54 -32.92 3.35
N ALA A 102 9.96 -33.62 4.33
CA ALA A 102 8.64 -34.24 4.23
C ALA A 102 7.51 -33.23 3.96
N ILE A 103 7.76 -31.93 4.21
CA ILE A 103 6.80 -30.83 4.07
C ILE A 103 7.46 -29.74 3.23
N SER A 104 6.73 -29.17 2.28
CA SER A 104 7.23 -28.04 1.49
C SER A 104 7.34 -26.76 2.34
N PRO A 105 8.31 -25.86 2.09
CA PRO A 105 8.39 -24.57 2.78
C PRO A 105 7.08 -23.77 2.77
N LEU A 106 6.33 -23.84 1.67
CA LEU A 106 5.04 -23.16 1.55
C LEU A 106 3.96 -23.82 2.41
N GLN A 107 3.95 -25.15 2.50
CA GLN A 107 3.05 -25.86 3.42
C GLN A 107 3.34 -25.46 4.87
N LEU A 108 4.61 -25.25 5.24
CA LEU A 108 4.97 -24.78 6.58
C LEU A 108 4.42 -23.38 6.86
N ILE A 109 4.51 -22.45 5.90
CA ILE A 109 3.91 -21.11 6.02
C ILE A 109 2.39 -21.19 6.15
N VAL A 110 1.72 -21.98 5.30
CA VAL A 110 0.26 -22.16 5.36
C VAL A 110 -0.17 -22.74 6.71
N ARG A 111 0.55 -23.74 7.23
CA ARG A 111 0.30 -24.32 8.55
C ARG A 111 0.54 -23.30 9.69
N GLY A 112 1.56 -22.46 9.57
CA GLY A 112 1.83 -21.41 10.55
C GLY A 112 0.69 -20.38 10.63
N LEU A 113 0.18 -19.95 9.48
CA LEU A 113 -0.96 -19.03 9.41
C LEU A 113 -2.26 -19.67 9.94
N GLU A 114 -2.51 -20.95 9.63
CA GLU A 114 -3.66 -21.70 10.18
C GLU A 114 -3.61 -21.77 11.72
N LEU A 115 -2.42 -21.87 12.30
CA LEU A 115 -2.24 -21.90 13.75
C LEU A 115 -2.41 -20.51 14.39
N GLU A 116 -1.95 -19.44 13.74
CA GLU A 116 -2.12 -18.06 14.23
C GLU A 116 -3.60 -17.66 14.27
N GLU A 117 -4.40 -18.05 13.27
CA GLU A 117 -5.84 -17.76 13.22
C GLU A 117 -6.66 -18.50 14.31
N GLN A 118 -6.08 -19.53 14.92
CA GLN A 118 -6.70 -20.32 16.00
C GLN A 118 -6.32 -19.85 17.42
N GLN A 119 -5.48 -18.81 17.55
CA GLN A 119 -5.05 -18.22 18.83
C GLN A 119 -5.84 -16.95 19.17
#